data_AF-A0A813CBY1-F1
#
_entry.id   AF-A0A813CBY1-F1
#
_cell.length_a   1.000
_cell.length_b   1.000
_cell.length_c   1.000
_cell.angle_alpha   90.00
_cell.angle_beta   90.00
_cell.angle_gamma   90.00
#
_symmetry.space_group_name_H-M   'P 1'
#
loop_
_entity.id
_entity.type
_entity.pdbx_description
1 polymer ?
#
loop_
_entity_poly.entity_id
_entity_poly.type
_entity_poly.pdbx_seq_one_letter_code
_entity_poly.pdbx_strand_id
1 'polypeptide(L)'
;DYLMKYPGELLTPANTPSVEFLSLIRQHQESGQSVWIPWRQRTSEADFLHWEESRRPRCDRQMLRSLLDLPDEAAGPTFGFSINGPSESVLRRCLDLFATALALLDLVHLATIKRFNDKFFTMATTPPSDNTLRAPVLQEVVHADRAVWMTVSALVRDQAWSLTDSLNEVGFCRHDMAPLLQPRPKPARAPQLPSGPASPGKPNLRKRTNPDGQHPVPPSGADAAIPKAAPKGKAKAKGKAAPSKPGPIPGFDPSWARVVDGADVCMKHAIGKCANPNCKYAHVCPVSKPCGQPHTALEHAAAPH
;
A
#
# COMPACT_ATOMS: atom_id res chain seq x y z
N ASP A 1 14.02 20.61 -24.39
CA ASP A 1 13.11 20.67 -25.55
C ASP A 1 11.75 19.99 -25.38
N TYR A 2 11.57 19.02 -24.47
CA TYR A 2 10.30 18.29 -24.30
C TYR A 2 9.03 19.17 -24.31
N LEU A 3 8.98 20.26 -23.53
CA LEU A 3 7.81 21.16 -23.49
C LEU A 3 7.58 21.97 -24.78
N MET A 4 8.60 22.13 -25.64
CA MET A 4 8.45 22.71 -26.98
C MET A 4 7.90 21.68 -27.98
N LYS A 5 8.27 20.40 -27.81
CA LYS A 5 7.75 19.28 -28.61
C LYS A 5 6.31 18.91 -28.23
N TYR A 6 5.95 19.05 -26.95
CA TYR A 6 4.67 18.64 -26.39
C TYR A 6 4.02 19.74 -25.51
N PRO A 7 3.60 20.88 -26.09
CA PRO A 7 3.09 22.03 -25.32
C PRO A 7 1.76 21.78 -24.60
N GLY A 8 1.05 20.68 -24.90
CA GLY A 8 -0.15 20.26 -24.18
C GLY A 8 0.11 19.36 -22.95
N GLU A 9 1.36 18.98 -22.69
CA GLU A 9 1.72 18.06 -21.59
C GLU A 9 2.19 18.83 -20.35
N LEU A 10 1.42 18.72 -19.26
CA LEU A 10 1.78 19.32 -17.98
C LEU A 10 2.64 18.35 -17.15
N LEU A 11 3.93 18.69 -17.02
CA LEU A 11 4.84 18.02 -16.09
C LEU A 11 4.58 18.49 -14.65
N THR A 12 4.53 17.52 -13.73
CA THR A 12 4.26 17.67 -12.31
C THR A 12 5.12 16.63 -11.56
N PRO A 13 5.52 16.83 -10.29
CA PRO A 13 6.37 15.87 -9.59
C PRO A 13 5.81 14.42 -9.49
N ALA A 14 4.50 14.23 -9.73
CA ALA A 14 3.86 12.92 -9.78
C ALA A 14 4.01 12.18 -11.13
N ASN A 15 4.24 12.88 -12.25
CA ASN A 15 4.40 12.33 -13.60
C ASN A 15 5.76 12.64 -14.27
N THR A 16 6.56 13.54 -13.70
CA THR A 16 7.99 13.71 -14.01
C THR A 16 8.76 12.48 -13.48
N PRO A 17 9.49 11.73 -14.32
CA PRO A 17 10.35 10.63 -13.87
C PRO A 17 11.54 11.12 -13.04
N SER A 18 12.01 10.30 -12.10
CA SER A 18 13.22 10.60 -11.33
C SER A 18 14.48 10.54 -12.21
N VAL A 19 15.54 11.27 -11.81
CA VAL A 19 16.83 11.25 -12.52
C VAL A 19 17.44 9.85 -12.50
N GLU A 20 17.32 9.13 -11.38
CA GLU A 20 17.72 7.72 -11.26
C GLU A 20 17.03 6.83 -12.30
N PHE A 21 15.71 6.99 -12.49
CA PHE A 21 14.94 6.19 -13.44
C PHE A 21 15.29 6.53 -14.89
N LEU A 22 15.56 7.81 -15.22
CA LEU A 22 16.06 8.23 -16.53
C LEU A 22 17.47 7.66 -16.82
N SER A 23 18.38 7.71 -15.84
CA SER A 23 19.72 7.12 -15.94
C SER A 23 19.66 5.61 -16.15
N LEU A 24 18.75 4.90 -15.48
CA LEU A 24 18.55 3.46 -15.64
C LEU A 24 18.06 3.10 -17.06
N ILE A 25 17.10 3.84 -17.62
CA ILE A 25 16.68 3.66 -19.04
C ILE A 25 17.87 3.85 -19.97
N ARG A 26 18.64 4.92 -19.78
CA ARG A 26 19.81 5.22 -20.62
C ARG A 26 20.89 4.15 -20.52
N GLN A 27 21.19 3.66 -19.31
CA GLN A 27 22.13 2.56 -19.10
C GLN A 27 21.66 1.27 -19.79
N HIS A 28 20.36 0.95 -19.73
CA HIS A 28 19.78 -0.20 -20.44
C HIS A 28 19.95 -0.07 -21.96
N GLN A 29 19.73 1.12 -22.52
CA GLN A 29 19.93 1.40 -23.94
C GLN A 29 21.41 1.28 -24.35
N GLU A 30 22.32 1.94 -23.62
CA GLU A 30 23.76 1.95 -23.92
C GLU A 30 24.41 0.56 -23.76
N SER A 31 23.84 -0.31 -22.91
CA SER A 31 24.30 -1.70 -22.73
C SER A 31 23.54 -2.74 -23.58
N GLY A 32 22.63 -2.32 -24.47
CA GLY A 32 21.87 -3.24 -25.34
C GLY A 32 20.92 -4.19 -24.60
N GLN A 33 20.55 -3.85 -23.36
CA GLN A 33 19.64 -4.63 -22.53
C GLN A 33 18.17 -4.43 -22.91
N SER A 34 17.26 -5.19 -22.30
CA SER A 34 15.82 -5.00 -22.53
C SER A 34 15.37 -3.62 -22.08
N VAL A 35 14.62 -2.91 -22.93
CA VAL A 35 14.04 -1.59 -22.63
C VAL A 35 13.05 -1.67 -21.46
N TRP A 36 12.50 -2.86 -21.16
CA TRP A 36 11.60 -3.07 -20.03
C TRP A 36 12.26 -2.84 -18.67
N ILE A 37 11.62 -2.02 -17.84
CA ILE A 37 12.00 -1.78 -16.44
C ILE A 37 10.86 -2.23 -15.51
N PRO A 38 11.16 -3.00 -14.44
CA PRO A 38 10.20 -3.35 -13.39
C PRO A 38 9.44 -2.14 -12.82
N TRP A 39 8.12 -2.27 -12.65
CA TRP A 39 7.27 -1.15 -12.17
C TRP A 39 7.68 -0.60 -10.80
N ARG A 40 8.35 -1.42 -9.97
CA ARG A 40 8.92 -0.99 -8.68
C ARG A 40 10.10 -0.03 -8.81
N GLN A 41 10.77 0.02 -9.96
CA GLN A 41 11.89 0.94 -10.25
C GLN A 41 11.44 2.16 -11.06
N ARG A 42 10.23 2.13 -11.65
CA ARG A 42 9.60 3.29 -12.31
C ARG A 42 9.16 4.30 -11.25
N THR A 43 10.05 5.22 -10.89
CA THR A 43 9.83 6.23 -9.84
C THR A 43 9.68 7.63 -10.41
N SER A 44 8.75 8.41 -9.86
CA SER A 44 8.61 9.83 -10.18
C SER A 44 9.47 10.69 -9.23
N GLU A 45 9.64 11.97 -9.58
CA GLU A 45 10.32 12.96 -8.75
C GLU A 45 9.76 12.99 -7.31
N ALA A 46 8.43 12.94 -7.15
CA ALA A 46 7.76 12.84 -5.85
C ALA A 46 8.06 11.53 -5.09
N ASP A 47 8.22 10.38 -5.77
CA ASP A 47 8.63 9.15 -5.10
C ASP A 47 10.08 9.26 -4.59
N PHE A 48 10.96 9.91 -5.36
CA PHE A 48 12.36 10.17 -4.98
C PHE A 48 12.43 11.11 -3.77
N LEU A 49 11.72 12.24 -3.81
CA LEU A 49 11.65 13.20 -2.70
C LEU A 49 11.12 12.54 -1.42
N HIS A 50 10.09 11.69 -1.53
CA HIS A 50 9.57 10.94 -0.38
C HIS A 50 10.54 9.85 0.13
N TRP A 51 11.28 9.17 -0.74
CA TRP A 51 12.42 8.31 -0.34
C TRP A 51 13.52 9.12 0.33
N GLU A 52 13.74 10.37 -0.02
CA GLU A 52 14.73 11.21 0.66
C GLU A 52 14.21 11.67 2.04
N GLU A 53 13.00 12.23 2.12
CA GLU A 53 12.37 12.69 3.37
C GLU A 53 12.14 11.56 4.40
N SER A 54 11.98 10.32 3.94
CA SER A 54 11.92 9.15 4.84
C SER A 54 13.30 8.75 5.37
N ARG A 55 14.38 9.01 4.63
CA ARG A 55 15.78 8.73 4.98
C ARG A 55 16.44 9.86 5.77
N ARG A 56 15.98 11.11 5.63
CA ARG A 56 16.47 12.28 6.40
C ARG A 56 16.39 12.03 7.92
N PRO A 57 17.51 12.08 8.67
CA PRO A 57 17.52 11.76 10.10
C PRO A 57 16.76 12.81 10.92
N ARG A 58 15.86 12.35 11.79
CA ARG A 58 14.93 13.21 12.56
C ARG A 58 15.38 13.43 14.01
N CYS A 59 16.53 12.88 14.40
CA CYS A 59 17.22 13.16 15.66
C CYS A 59 18.71 12.79 15.56
N ASP A 60 19.52 13.31 16.47
CA ASP A 60 20.99 13.16 16.48
C ASP A 60 21.44 11.69 16.46
N ARG A 61 20.71 10.80 17.15
CA ARG A 61 20.96 9.34 17.13
C ARG A 61 20.74 8.71 15.75
N GLN A 62 19.82 9.24 14.95
CA GLN A 62 19.64 8.84 13.55
C GLN A 62 20.68 9.48 12.64
N MET A 63 21.10 10.72 12.92
CA MET A 63 22.16 11.40 12.16
C MET A 63 23.50 10.70 12.33
N LEU A 64 23.93 10.44 13.58
CA LEU A 64 25.14 9.67 13.89
C LEU A 64 25.08 8.27 13.28
N ARG A 65 23.90 7.63 13.26
CA ARG A 65 23.73 6.33 12.61
C ARG A 65 23.87 6.43 11.08
N SER A 66 23.28 7.44 10.44
CA SER A 66 23.42 7.73 9.00
C SER A 66 24.83 8.19 8.59
N LEU A 67 25.72 8.46 9.54
CA LEU A 67 27.14 8.77 9.32
C LEU A 67 28.06 7.57 9.61
N LEU A 68 27.53 6.49 10.18
CA LEU A 68 28.26 5.27 10.54
C LEU A 68 27.85 4.06 9.69
N ASP A 69 26.55 3.95 9.38
CA ASP A 69 26.05 3.07 8.34
C ASP A 69 26.51 3.69 6.99
N LEU A 70 27.54 3.09 6.37
CA LEU A 70 27.88 3.33 4.95
C LEU A 70 26.60 3.18 4.11
N PRO A 71 26.42 3.96 3.03
CA PRO A 71 25.21 3.86 2.22
C PRO A 71 25.03 2.43 1.72
N ASP A 72 23.87 1.84 2.03
CA ASP A 72 23.47 0.56 1.47
C ASP A 72 23.10 0.78 -0.01
N GLU A 73 24.12 0.64 -0.87
CA GLU A 73 24.06 0.80 -2.34
C GLU A 73 22.91 0.00 -2.99
N ALA A 74 22.38 -1.04 -2.31
CA ALA A 74 21.25 -1.83 -2.80
C ALA A 74 19.88 -1.16 -2.65
N ALA A 75 19.73 -0.14 -1.80
CA ALA A 75 18.44 0.34 -1.30
C ALA A 75 17.84 1.54 -2.07
N GLY A 76 18.01 1.58 -3.41
CA GLY A 76 17.54 2.66 -4.28
C GLY A 76 16.03 2.99 -4.20
N PRO A 77 15.59 4.14 -4.74
CA PRO A 77 14.20 4.57 -4.66
C PRO A 77 13.28 3.59 -5.38
N THR A 78 12.24 3.11 -4.68
CA THR A 78 11.29 2.14 -5.23
C THR A 78 9.84 2.55 -5.01
N PHE A 79 9.01 2.37 -6.04
CA PHE A 79 7.58 2.62 -5.97
C PHE A 79 6.86 1.49 -5.22
N GLY A 80 6.38 1.81 -4.02
CA GLY A 80 5.65 0.89 -3.16
C GLY A 80 4.15 0.80 -3.49
N PHE A 81 3.77 -0.17 -4.34
CA PHE A 81 2.36 -0.49 -4.61
C PHE A 81 1.94 -1.87 -4.07
N SER A 82 0.65 -2.02 -3.77
CA SER A 82 0.06 -3.30 -3.36
C SER A 82 -0.33 -4.12 -4.59
N ILE A 83 0.19 -5.35 -4.70
CA ILE A 83 -0.14 -6.30 -5.78
C ILE A 83 -1.63 -6.72 -5.74
N ASN A 84 -2.27 -6.60 -4.56
CA ASN A 84 -3.68 -6.92 -4.33
C ASN A 84 -4.58 -5.66 -4.30
N GLY A 85 -4.06 -4.50 -4.70
CA GLY A 85 -4.80 -3.23 -4.73
C GLY A 85 -5.64 -3.02 -6.01
N PRO A 86 -6.34 -1.88 -6.13
CA PRO A 86 -6.98 -1.48 -7.38
C PRO A 86 -5.92 -1.35 -8.48
N SER A 87 -6.05 -2.17 -9.52
CA SER A 87 -5.03 -2.30 -10.58
C SER A 87 -4.95 -1.09 -11.50
N GLU A 88 -6.09 -0.45 -11.77
CA GLU A 88 -6.25 0.58 -12.81
C GLU A 88 -5.38 1.84 -12.59
N SER A 89 -5.43 2.43 -11.39
CA SER A 89 -4.66 3.65 -11.09
C SER A 89 -3.15 3.40 -11.02
N VAL A 90 -2.75 2.22 -10.53
CA VAL A 90 -1.34 1.78 -10.51
C VAL A 90 -0.85 1.55 -11.94
N LEU A 91 -1.63 0.83 -12.76
CA LEU A 91 -1.35 0.59 -14.17
C LEU A 91 -1.20 1.91 -14.94
N ARG A 92 -2.17 2.83 -14.82
CA ARG A 92 -2.13 4.12 -15.51
C ARG A 92 -0.86 4.91 -15.14
N ARG A 93 -0.55 5.02 -13.83
CA ARG A 93 0.68 5.69 -13.37
C ARG A 93 1.94 5.03 -13.96
N CYS A 94 2.06 3.70 -13.87
CA CYS A 94 3.26 2.98 -14.34
C CYS A 94 3.42 2.94 -15.86
N LEU A 95 2.35 3.15 -16.63
CA LEU A 95 2.39 3.33 -18.08
C LEU A 95 2.74 4.78 -18.46
N ASP A 96 2.01 5.76 -17.93
CA ASP A 96 2.21 7.18 -18.27
C ASP A 96 3.60 7.68 -17.86
N LEU A 97 4.09 7.31 -16.66
CA LEU A 97 5.42 7.66 -16.18
C LEU A 97 6.55 7.05 -17.04
N PHE A 98 6.30 5.92 -17.70
CA PHE A 98 7.25 5.33 -18.64
C PHE A 98 7.18 5.97 -20.03
N ALA A 99 5.98 6.39 -20.46
CA ALA A 99 5.79 7.18 -21.67
C ALA A 99 6.47 8.55 -21.59
N THR A 100 6.34 9.26 -20.47
CA THR A 100 7.04 10.54 -20.26
C THR A 100 8.55 10.34 -20.21
N ALA A 101 9.05 9.30 -19.54
CA ALA A 101 10.48 9.00 -19.47
C ALA A 101 11.11 8.68 -20.84
N LEU A 102 10.48 7.81 -21.64
CA LEU A 102 10.98 7.46 -22.98
C LEU A 102 10.92 8.63 -23.97
N ALA A 103 9.93 9.52 -23.82
CA ALA A 103 9.82 10.74 -24.63
C ALA A 103 10.71 11.91 -24.13
N LEU A 104 11.09 11.94 -22.84
CA LEU A 104 12.09 12.87 -22.28
C LEU A 104 13.52 12.51 -22.74
N LEU A 105 13.78 11.24 -22.98
CA LEU A 105 15.03 10.73 -23.57
C LEU A 105 15.01 10.72 -25.11
N ASP A 106 13.96 11.28 -25.73
CA ASP A 106 13.75 11.35 -27.19
C ASP A 106 13.80 9.98 -27.92
N LEU A 107 13.52 8.88 -27.22
CA LEU A 107 13.59 7.51 -27.77
C LEU A 107 12.33 7.11 -28.56
N VAL A 108 11.18 7.70 -28.22
CA VAL A 108 9.90 7.49 -28.89
C VAL A 108 9.10 8.80 -28.88
N HIS A 109 8.39 9.10 -29.96
CA HIS A 109 7.42 10.19 -29.96
C HIS A 109 6.24 9.87 -29.01
N LEU A 110 5.91 10.81 -28.11
CA LEU A 110 4.99 10.57 -27.00
C LEU A 110 3.62 10.02 -27.43
N ALA A 111 3.09 10.52 -28.56
CA ALA A 111 1.79 10.07 -29.07
C ALA A 111 1.77 8.57 -29.45
N THR A 112 2.89 8.02 -29.95
CA THR A 112 2.99 6.60 -30.33
C THR A 112 2.92 5.71 -29.08
N ILE A 113 3.72 6.03 -28.07
CA ILE A 113 3.75 5.25 -26.83
C ILE A 113 2.48 5.44 -25.98
N LYS A 114 1.85 6.62 -25.97
CA LYS A 114 0.52 6.78 -25.37
C LYS A 114 -0.51 5.90 -26.07
N ARG A 115 -0.58 5.89 -27.40
CA ARG A 115 -1.52 5.05 -28.17
C ARG A 115 -1.32 3.54 -27.91
N PHE A 116 -0.07 3.10 -27.77
CA PHE A 116 0.28 1.74 -27.37
C PHE A 116 -0.18 1.42 -25.94
N ASN A 117 0.12 2.30 -24.99
CA ASN A 117 -0.28 2.19 -23.58
C ASN A 117 -1.81 2.19 -23.42
N ASP A 118 -2.53 3.03 -24.16
CA ASP A 118 -3.99 3.11 -24.13
C ASP A 118 -4.64 1.80 -24.64
N LYS A 119 -4.05 1.17 -25.67
CA LYS A 119 -4.50 -0.14 -26.17
C LYS A 119 -4.25 -1.26 -25.15
N PHE A 120 -3.07 -1.28 -24.53
CA PHE A 120 -2.72 -2.24 -23.47
C PHE A 120 -3.63 -2.04 -22.23
N PHE A 121 -3.82 -0.79 -21.80
CA PHE A 121 -4.70 -0.41 -20.69
C PHE A 121 -6.14 -0.89 -20.94
N THR A 122 -6.70 -0.60 -22.12
CA THR A 122 -8.05 -1.02 -22.51
C THR A 122 -8.20 -2.55 -22.44
N MET A 123 -7.22 -3.32 -22.95
CA MET A 123 -7.26 -4.79 -22.84
C MET A 123 -7.14 -5.29 -21.39
N ALA A 124 -6.42 -4.59 -20.52
CA ALA A 124 -6.26 -4.97 -19.11
C ALA A 124 -7.46 -4.59 -18.22
N THR A 125 -8.23 -3.54 -18.57
CA THR A 125 -9.33 -3.02 -17.76
C THR A 125 -10.74 -3.33 -18.30
N THR A 126 -10.87 -3.76 -19.56
CA THR A 126 -12.18 -4.15 -20.14
C THR A 126 -12.84 -5.25 -19.30
N PRO A 127 -14.07 -5.05 -18.78
CA PRO A 127 -14.77 -6.08 -18.02
C PRO A 127 -15.16 -7.25 -18.94
N PRO A 128 -15.00 -8.51 -18.49
CA PRO A 128 -15.45 -9.66 -19.27
C PRO A 128 -16.98 -9.66 -19.42
N SER A 129 -17.46 -10.06 -20.60
CA SER A 129 -18.88 -10.27 -20.88
C SER A 129 -19.46 -11.48 -20.15
N ASP A 130 -18.66 -12.51 -19.91
CA ASP A 130 -19.05 -13.68 -19.12
C ASP A 130 -18.75 -13.52 -17.63
N ASN A 131 -19.75 -13.74 -16.80
CA ASN A 131 -19.66 -13.73 -15.34
C ASN A 131 -18.88 -14.94 -14.77
N THR A 132 -18.57 -15.99 -15.53
CA THR A 132 -17.59 -17.00 -15.05
C THR A 132 -16.15 -16.47 -15.04
N LEU A 133 -15.88 -15.43 -15.82
CA LEU A 133 -14.54 -14.86 -16.00
C LEU A 133 -14.31 -13.65 -15.08
N ARG A 134 -13.03 -13.34 -14.87
CA ARG A 134 -12.52 -12.14 -14.18
C ARG A 134 -11.53 -11.41 -15.08
N ALA A 135 -11.39 -10.11 -14.86
CA ALA A 135 -10.29 -9.32 -15.41
C ALA A 135 -8.92 -9.85 -14.90
N PRO A 136 -7.82 -9.54 -15.60
CA PRO A 136 -6.47 -9.80 -15.11
C PRO A 136 -6.19 -9.13 -13.77
N VAL A 137 -5.54 -9.87 -12.86
CA VAL A 137 -5.01 -9.33 -11.59
C VAL A 137 -3.72 -8.57 -11.88
N LEU A 138 -3.38 -7.56 -11.06
CA LEU A 138 -2.22 -6.69 -11.26
C LEU A 138 -0.90 -7.44 -11.51
N GLN A 139 -0.68 -8.59 -10.86
CA GLN A 139 0.47 -9.47 -11.13
C GLN A 139 0.49 -10.04 -12.56
N GLU A 140 -0.67 -10.43 -13.10
CA GLU A 140 -0.81 -10.93 -14.47
C GLU A 140 -0.59 -9.79 -15.47
N VAL A 141 -1.07 -8.58 -15.16
CA VAL A 141 -0.83 -7.37 -15.98
C VAL A 141 0.65 -6.98 -16.00
N VAL A 142 1.35 -7.03 -14.86
CA VAL A 142 2.81 -6.80 -14.77
C VAL A 142 3.58 -7.85 -15.57
N HIS A 143 3.13 -9.11 -15.55
CA HIS A 143 3.73 -10.18 -16.36
C HIS A 143 3.48 -9.98 -17.86
N ALA A 144 2.27 -9.56 -18.24
CA ALA A 144 1.92 -9.22 -19.62
C ALA A 144 2.74 -8.04 -20.15
N ASP A 145 2.86 -6.94 -19.39
CA ASP A 145 3.70 -5.79 -19.72
C ASP A 145 5.15 -6.23 -19.94
N ARG A 146 5.71 -7.05 -19.04
CA ARG A 146 7.05 -7.62 -19.23
C ARG A 146 7.16 -8.43 -20.52
N ALA A 147 6.24 -9.36 -20.78
CA ALA A 147 6.30 -10.21 -21.96
C ALA A 147 6.20 -9.41 -23.27
N VAL A 148 5.28 -8.45 -23.34
CA VAL A 148 5.11 -7.54 -24.49
C VAL A 148 6.39 -6.72 -24.74
N TRP A 149 6.97 -6.12 -23.70
CA TRP A 149 8.21 -5.34 -23.84
C TRP A 149 9.46 -6.19 -24.11
N MET A 150 9.46 -7.48 -23.75
CA MET A 150 10.52 -8.41 -24.21
C MET A 150 10.41 -8.64 -25.73
N THR A 151 9.20 -8.78 -26.29
CA THR A 151 9.01 -8.86 -27.75
C THR A 151 9.44 -7.58 -28.46
N VAL A 152 9.09 -6.40 -27.92
CA VAL A 152 9.57 -5.09 -28.43
C VAL A 152 11.10 -5.02 -28.38
N SER A 153 11.71 -5.44 -27.27
CA SER A 153 13.18 -5.45 -27.12
C SER A 153 13.87 -6.42 -28.10
N ALA A 154 13.23 -7.54 -28.42
CA ALA A 154 13.74 -8.49 -29.42
C ALA A 154 13.69 -7.91 -30.84
N LEU A 155 12.65 -7.16 -31.22
CA LEU A 155 12.62 -6.48 -32.52
C LEU A 155 13.70 -5.40 -32.63
N VAL A 156 13.90 -4.59 -31.58
CA VAL A 156 14.92 -3.54 -31.57
C VAL A 156 16.33 -4.13 -31.61
N ARG A 157 16.63 -5.17 -30.82
CA ARG A 157 17.98 -5.74 -30.72
C ARG A 157 18.29 -6.78 -31.80
N ASP A 158 17.38 -7.74 -32.02
CA ASP A 158 17.64 -8.94 -32.84
C ASP A 158 17.23 -8.74 -34.31
N GLN A 159 16.44 -7.70 -34.62
CA GLN A 159 16.06 -7.33 -35.99
C GLN A 159 16.47 -5.89 -36.38
N ALA A 160 17.08 -5.13 -35.46
CA ALA A 160 17.49 -3.73 -35.64
C ALA A 160 16.35 -2.75 -36.04
N TRP A 161 15.10 -3.05 -35.63
CA TRP A 161 13.96 -2.16 -35.89
C TRP A 161 14.01 -0.92 -35.00
N SER A 162 13.43 0.21 -35.46
CA SER A 162 13.27 1.36 -34.58
C SER A 162 12.31 1.03 -33.42
N LEU A 163 12.48 1.70 -32.28
CA LEU A 163 11.59 1.50 -31.13
C LEU A 163 10.15 1.94 -31.44
N THR A 164 9.98 2.97 -32.27
CA THR A 164 8.69 3.43 -32.80
C THR A 164 7.99 2.36 -33.63
N ASP A 165 8.72 1.72 -34.57
CA ASP A 165 8.15 0.70 -35.45
C ASP A 165 7.87 -0.60 -34.69
N SER A 166 8.77 -0.98 -33.78
CA SER A 166 8.59 -2.14 -32.88
C SER A 166 7.36 -1.99 -31.99
N LEU A 167 7.07 -0.78 -31.49
CA LEU A 167 5.86 -0.47 -30.73
C LEU A 167 4.61 -0.46 -31.62
N ASN A 168 4.68 0.03 -32.86
CA ASN A 168 3.56 -0.03 -33.80
C ASN A 168 3.22 -1.48 -34.20
N GLU A 169 4.24 -2.30 -34.46
CA GLU A 169 4.12 -3.71 -34.81
C GLU A 169 3.49 -4.54 -33.69
N VAL A 170 4.11 -4.56 -32.50
CA VAL A 170 3.61 -5.32 -31.34
C VAL A 170 2.30 -4.72 -30.82
N GLY A 171 2.10 -3.41 -30.99
CA GLY A 171 0.91 -2.70 -30.59
C GLY A 171 -0.30 -2.92 -31.51
N PHE A 172 -0.14 -2.96 -32.84
CA PHE A 172 -1.26 -2.91 -33.78
C PHE A 172 -1.27 -4.01 -34.85
N CYS A 173 -0.11 -4.43 -35.37
CA CYS A 173 -0.03 -5.50 -36.37
C CYS A 173 -0.15 -6.89 -35.74
N ARG A 174 0.51 -7.11 -34.61
CA ARG A 174 0.54 -8.40 -33.90
C ARG A 174 -0.58 -8.53 -32.89
N HIS A 175 -0.89 -9.79 -32.56
CA HIS A 175 -1.90 -10.14 -31.57
C HIS A 175 -1.31 -10.37 -30.16
N ASP A 176 -0.04 -10.04 -29.93
CA ASP A 176 0.76 -10.47 -28.77
C ASP A 176 0.17 -10.06 -27.40
N MET A 177 -0.45 -8.88 -27.31
CA MET A 177 -1.06 -8.37 -26.07
C MET A 177 -2.29 -9.17 -25.62
N ALA A 178 -3.13 -9.61 -26.57
CA ALA A 178 -4.45 -10.16 -26.30
C ALA A 178 -4.45 -11.52 -25.56
N PRO A 179 -3.64 -12.54 -25.92
CA PRO A 179 -3.61 -13.80 -25.18
C PRO A 179 -2.95 -13.67 -23.79
N LEU A 180 -2.17 -12.62 -23.56
CA LEU A 180 -1.60 -12.30 -22.25
C LEU A 180 -2.65 -11.65 -21.34
N LEU A 181 -3.41 -10.68 -21.85
CA LEU A 181 -4.43 -9.92 -21.11
C LEU A 181 -5.85 -10.51 -21.17
N GLN A 182 -6.07 -11.64 -21.85
CA GLN A 182 -7.39 -12.29 -21.92
C GLN A 182 -7.98 -12.52 -20.51
N PRO A 183 -9.30 -12.37 -20.33
CA PRO A 183 -9.97 -12.69 -19.06
C PRO A 183 -9.70 -14.12 -18.61
N ARG A 184 -9.56 -14.31 -17.30
CA ARG A 184 -9.24 -15.62 -16.70
C ARG A 184 -10.47 -16.19 -15.98
N PRO A 185 -10.63 -17.52 -15.87
CA PRO A 185 -11.67 -18.09 -15.03
C PRO A 185 -11.59 -17.57 -13.60
N LYS A 186 -12.74 -17.29 -12.98
CA LYS A 186 -12.81 -17.08 -11.53
C LYS A 186 -12.38 -18.37 -10.84
N PRO A 187 -11.47 -18.33 -9.85
CA PRO A 187 -11.12 -19.54 -9.09
C PRO A 187 -12.39 -20.08 -8.43
N ALA A 188 -12.59 -21.40 -8.48
CA ALA A 188 -13.75 -22.03 -7.90
C ALA A 188 -13.85 -21.66 -6.42
N ARG A 189 -14.98 -21.05 -6.01
CA ARG A 189 -15.25 -20.73 -4.60
C ARG A 189 -15.31 -22.06 -3.86
N ALA A 190 -14.26 -22.38 -3.11
CA ALA A 190 -14.22 -23.56 -2.26
C ALA A 190 -15.50 -23.60 -1.41
N PRO A 191 -16.19 -24.75 -1.31
CA PRO A 191 -17.39 -24.87 -0.49
C PRO A 191 -17.07 -24.39 0.92
N GLN A 192 -17.75 -23.32 1.34
CA GLN A 192 -17.70 -22.90 2.73
C GLN A 192 -18.44 -23.97 3.52
N LEU A 193 -17.67 -24.87 4.13
CA LEU A 193 -18.17 -25.87 5.08
C LEU A 193 -19.10 -25.15 6.06
N PRO A 194 -20.36 -25.56 6.20
CA PRO A 194 -21.27 -24.94 7.16
C PRO A 194 -20.65 -25.07 8.55
N SER A 195 -20.59 -23.95 9.27
CA SER A 195 -19.96 -23.86 10.59
C SER A 195 -20.72 -24.72 11.60
N GLY A 196 -20.35 -26.01 11.69
CA GLY A 196 -20.92 -26.95 12.63
C GLY A 196 -20.72 -26.48 14.08
N PRO A 197 -21.66 -26.78 14.99
CA PRO A 197 -21.58 -26.33 16.37
C PRO A 197 -20.31 -26.88 17.04
N ALA A 198 -19.53 -25.99 17.64
CA ALA A 198 -18.25 -26.35 18.25
C ALA A 198 -18.46 -27.20 19.52
N SER A 199 -18.17 -28.49 19.45
CA SER A 199 -18.11 -29.35 20.63
C SER A 199 -17.00 -28.86 21.59
N PRO A 200 -17.29 -28.67 22.89
CA PRO A 200 -16.32 -28.12 23.83
C PRO A 200 -15.28 -29.17 24.26
N GLY A 201 -14.04 -28.70 24.50
CA GLY A 201 -13.06 -29.43 25.31
C GLY A 201 -11.86 -30.04 24.58
N LYS A 202 -10.80 -29.23 24.38
CA LYS A 202 -9.39 -29.63 24.50
C LYS A 202 -8.48 -28.39 24.57
N PRO A 203 -7.60 -28.25 25.60
CA PRO A 203 -6.69 -27.10 25.71
C PRO A 203 -5.50 -27.21 24.74
N ASN A 204 -5.09 -26.10 24.15
CA ASN A 204 -4.02 -26.06 23.15
C ASN A 204 -2.60 -26.11 23.76
N LEU A 205 -2.06 -27.33 23.91
CA LEU A 205 -0.65 -27.55 24.24
C LEU A 205 0.24 -27.37 22.99
N ARG A 206 0.66 -26.14 22.68
CA ARG A 206 1.82 -25.88 21.80
C ARG A 206 2.62 -24.64 22.21
N LYS A 207 3.73 -24.87 22.93
CA LYS A 207 4.86 -23.93 23.01
C LYS A 207 6.18 -24.68 22.84
N ARG A 208 6.80 -24.47 21.67
CA ARG A 208 8.10 -24.96 21.19
C ARG A 208 8.57 -23.89 20.18
N THR A 209 9.84 -23.52 20.04
CA THR A 209 11.08 -23.71 20.83
C THR A 209 12.08 -22.70 20.26
N ASN A 210 13.14 -22.35 21.01
CA ASN A 210 14.49 -22.13 20.44
C ASN A 210 15.55 -22.15 21.57
N PRO A 211 16.83 -22.43 21.25
CA PRO A 211 17.85 -22.82 22.25
C PRO A 211 18.84 -21.70 22.62
N ASP A 212 19.61 -21.97 23.69
CA ASP A 212 20.77 -21.20 24.22
C ASP A 212 20.50 -19.72 24.61
N GLY A 213 21.12 -19.11 25.62
CA GLY A 213 22.21 -19.47 26.55
C GLY A 213 22.85 -18.11 26.94
N GLN A 214 23.21 -17.77 28.18
CA GLN A 214 23.58 -18.52 29.40
C GLN A 214 23.14 -17.76 30.68
N HIS A 215 23.26 -18.38 31.85
CA HIS A 215 23.26 -17.71 33.16
C HIS A 215 24.73 -17.58 33.67
N PRO A 216 25.04 -16.60 34.55
CA PRO A 216 25.03 -16.89 36.00
C PRO A 216 24.54 -15.75 36.93
N VAL A 217 23.72 -16.14 37.92
CA VAL A 217 23.75 -15.79 39.38
C VAL A 217 23.70 -14.29 39.84
N PRO A 218 22.85 -13.92 40.84
CA PRO A 218 22.83 -12.60 41.53
C PRO A 218 23.69 -12.67 42.85
N PRO A 219 23.34 -12.30 44.12
CA PRO A 219 22.13 -11.75 44.78
C PRO A 219 22.32 -10.37 45.49
N SER A 220 21.22 -9.83 46.07
CA SER A 220 21.15 -8.80 47.14
C SER A 220 21.66 -7.37 46.86
N GLY A 221 21.15 -6.33 47.54
CA GLY A 221 19.98 -6.27 48.43
C GLY A 221 19.85 -4.95 49.22
N ALA A 222 18.65 -4.73 49.79
CA ALA A 222 18.30 -3.83 50.90
C ALA A 222 18.51 -2.29 50.80
N ASP A 223 17.66 -1.59 51.56
CA ASP A 223 17.78 -0.21 52.07
C ASP A 223 17.92 1.00 51.10
N ALA A 224 17.51 2.23 51.46
CA ALA A 224 16.43 2.73 52.31
C ALA A 224 16.35 4.28 52.15
N ALA A 225 15.28 4.89 52.68
CA ALA A 225 15.16 6.32 53.02
C ALA A 225 15.14 7.40 51.91
N ILE A 226 14.17 8.31 52.04
CA ILE A 226 13.98 9.55 51.28
C ILE A 226 14.50 10.71 52.16
N PRO A 227 14.93 11.86 51.59
CA PRO A 227 14.22 13.09 52.00
C PRO A 227 13.99 14.15 50.91
N LYS A 228 12.72 14.54 50.77
CA LYS A 228 12.17 15.91 50.63
C LYS A 228 13.03 17.00 49.95
N ALA A 229 12.51 17.57 48.83
CA ALA A 229 12.29 19.02 48.69
C ALA A 229 11.41 19.37 47.46
N ALA A 230 10.72 20.51 47.55
CA ALA A 230 10.03 21.25 46.48
C ALA A 230 10.08 22.76 46.87
N PRO A 231 9.57 23.77 46.10
CA PRO A 231 8.77 23.71 44.86
C PRO A 231 9.14 24.81 43.80
N LYS A 232 8.17 25.13 42.91
CA LYS A 232 7.81 26.49 42.41
C LYS A 232 8.31 26.94 41.01
N GLY A 233 7.38 26.99 40.04
CA GLY A 233 7.49 27.69 38.74
C GLY A 233 6.17 27.62 37.94
N LYS A 234 5.76 28.67 37.21
CA LYS A 234 4.44 28.74 36.52
C LYS A 234 4.46 29.53 35.17
N ALA A 235 4.00 28.90 34.09
CA ALA A 235 3.32 29.50 32.92
C ALA A 235 2.63 28.35 32.14
N LYS A 236 1.35 28.38 31.72
CA LYS A 236 0.69 29.15 30.63
C LYS A 236 1.33 28.90 29.24
N ALA A 237 0.59 28.55 28.16
CA ALA A 237 -0.87 28.41 28.01
C ALA A 237 -1.34 27.53 26.82
N LYS A 238 -2.66 27.22 26.82
CA LYS A 238 -3.56 26.87 25.69
C LYS A 238 -3.02 26.08 24.47
N GLY A 239 -3.50 24.84 24.33
CA GLY A 239 -3.63 24.13 23.05
C GLY A 239 -4.58 22.94 23.16
N LYS A 240 -5.82 23.04 22.67
CA LYS A 240 -6.80 21.93 22.73
C LYS A 240 -6.61 21.00 21.52
N ALA A 241 -5.80 19.96 21.65
CA ALA A 241 -5.84 18.84 20.72
C ALA A 241 -7.15 18.06 20.90
N ALA A 242 -7.92 17.87 19.83
CA ALA A 242 -9.10 17.00 19.85
C ALA A 242 -8.67 15.53 19.84
N PRO A 243 -9.34 14.63 20.60
CA PRO A 243 -9.07 13.19 20.48
C PRO A 243 -9.43 12.71 19.07
N SER A 244 -8.54 11.95 18.44
CA SER A 244 -8.73 11.42 17.10
C SER A 244 -9.98 10.55 17.02
N LYS A 245 -10.83 10.81 16.01
CA LYS A 245 -11.97 9.96 15.68
C LYS A 245 -11.42 8.60 15.19
N PRO A 246 -11.85 7.46 15.74
CA PRO A 246 -11.62 6.17 15.11
C PRO A 246 -12.26 6.16 13.71
N GLY A 247 -11.58 5.59 12.73
CA GLY A 247 -12.14 5.41 11.39
C GLY A 247 -13.33 4.44 11.39
N PRO A 248 -14.27 4.54 10.43
CA PRO A 248 -15.38 3.59 10.33
C PRO A 248 -14.90 2.16 10.13
N ILE A 249 -15.55 1.20 10.78
CA ILE A 249 -15.37 -0.23 10.50
C ILE A 249 -16.27 -0.57 9.29
N PRO A 250 -15.78 -1.26 8.25
CA PRO A 250 -16.61 -1.63 7.10
C PRO A 250 -17.86 -2.41 7.53
N GLY A 251 -19.02 -1.96 7.07
CA GLY A 251 -20.31 -2.60 7.34
C GLY A 251 -21.03 -2.20 8.64
N PHE A 252 -20.43 -1.34 9.49
CA PHE A 252 -21.10 -0.81 10.69
C PHE A 252 -21.36 0.69 10.56
N ASP A 253 -22.62 1.09 10.36
CA ASP A 253 -23.03 2.49 10.47
C ASP A 253 -23.09 2.90 11.96
N PRO A 254 -22.25 3.84 12.43
CA PRO A 254 -22.19 4.23 13.82
C PRO A 254 -23.06 5.47 14.13
N SER A 255 -24.07 5.80 13.30
CA SER A 255 -24.93 6.98 13.50
C SER A 255 -26.07 6.72 14.50
N TRP A 256 -26.88 5.69 14.26
CA TRP A 256 -28.05 5.31 15.07
C TRP A 256 -27.69 4.90 16.51
N ALA A 257 -26.52 4.27 16.69
CA ALA A 257 -26.06 3.67 17.94
C ALA A 257 -25.55 4.68 19.00
N ARG A 258 -25.62 5.99 18.76
CA ARG A 258 -24.94 7.00 19.60
C ARG A 258 -25.72 7.47 20.81
N VAL A 259 -27.05 7.52 20.71
CA VAL A 259 -27.90 8.10 21.75
C VAL A 259 -28.91 7.04 22.19
N VAL A 260 -28.77 6.58 23.44
CA VAL A 260 -29.75 5.73 24.11
C VAL A 260 -30.35 6.57 25.24
N ASP A 261 -31.68 6.70 25.24
CA ASP A 261 -32.47 7.46 26.22
C ASP A 261 -31.92 8.86 26.56
N GLY A 262 -31.43 9.56 25.52
CA GLY A 262 -30.94 10.94 25.59
C GLY A 262 -29.46 11.11 25.96
N ALA A 263 -28.72 10.03 26.23
CA ALA A 263 -27.30 10.07 26.61
C ALA A 263 -26.37 9.53 25.50
N ASP A 264 -25.25 10.21 25.27
CA ASP A 264 -24.17 9.74 24.38
C ASP A 264 -23.55 8.44 24.93
N VAL A 265 -23.59 7.35 24.16
CA VAL A 265 -23.07 6.03 24.57
C VAL A 265 -21.55 5.94 24.47
N CYS A 266 -20.93 5.31 25.46
CA CYS A 266 -19.49 5.11 25.52
C CYS A 266 -19.03 4.02 24.54
N MET A 267 -18.67 4.42 23.31
CA MET A 267 -18.11 3.52 22.29
C MET A 267 -16.88 2.71 22.76
N LYS A 268 -16.14 3.17 23.78
CA LYS A 268 -15.08 2.36 24.40
C LYS A 268 -15.62 1.27 25.32
N HIS A 269 -16.68 1.54 26.06
CA HIS A 269 -17.36 0.54 26.90
C HIS A 269 -18.02 -0.54 26.05
N ALA A 270 -18.71 -0.16 24.96
CA ALA A 270 -19.34 -1.09 24.03
C ALA A 270 -18.37 -2.17 23.46
N ILE A 271 -17.06 -1.88 23.41
CA ILE A 271 -16.00 -2.77 22.91
C ILE A 271 -15.12 -3.30 24.08
N GLY A 272 -15.63 -3.31 25.32
CA GLY A 272 -14.93 -3.84 26.51
C GLY A 272 -13.69 -3.05 26.96
N LYS A 273 -13.47 -1.84 26.45
CA LYS A 273 -12.26 -1.01 26.64
C LYS A 273 -12.48 0.20 27.57
N CYS A 274 -13.55 0.20 28.36
CA CYS A 274 -13.78 1.21 29.39
C CYS A 274 -14.55 0.65 30.58
N ALA A 275 -13.91 0.66 31.76
CA ALA A 275 -14.45 0.23 33.05
C ALA A 275 -14.44 1.35 34.11
N ASN A 276 -14.23 2.62 33.70
CA ASN A 276 -14.25 3.75 34.62
C ASN A 276 -15.71 4.05 35.05
N PRO A 277 -16.07 4.03 36.35
CA PRO A 277 -17.43 4.34 36.80
C PRO A 277 -17.81 5.81 36.55
N ASN A 278 -16.83 6.73 36.63
CA ASN A 278 -17.04 8.17 36.38
C ASN A 278 -16.79 8.52 34.90
N CYS A 279 -17.38 7.77 33.98
CA CYS A 279 -17.27 8.04 32.56
C CYS A 279 -18.20 9.18 32.13
N LYS A 280 -17.76 10.04 31.20
CA LYS A 280 -18.60 11.11 30.62
C LYS A 280 -19.76 10.56 29.77
N TYR A 281 -19.64 9.32 29.30
CA TYR A 281 -20.51 8.70 28.32
C TYR A 281 -21.19 7.47 28.92
N ALA A 282 -22.45 7.21 28.54
CA ALA A 282 -23.26 6.15 29.14
C ALA A 282 -22.65 4.76 28.92
N HIS A 283 -22.57 3.97 29.99
CA HIS A 283 -22.13 2.57 29.96
C HIS A 283 -23.35 1.65 29.77
N VAL A 284 -23.89 1.67 28.55
CA VAL A 284 -25.06 0.87 28.13
C VAL A 284 -24.79 0.20 26.79
N CYS A 285 -25.49 -0.90 26.53
CA CYS A 285 -25.44 -1.58 25.24
C CYS A 285 -26.18 -0.75 24.17
N PRO A 286 -25.57 -0.47 23.00
CA PRO A 286 -26.17 0.35 21.95
C PRO A 286 -26.85 -0.46 20.83
N VAL A 287 -27.17 -1.74 21.05
CA VAL A 287 -27.81 -2.61 20.04
C VAL A 287 -29.32 -2.27 19.94
N SER A 288 -29.94 -2.54 18.79
CA SER A 288 -31.34 -2.19 18.50
C SER A 288 -32.33 -2.83 19.49
N LYS A 289 -33.49 -2.18 19.69
CA LYS A 289 -34.45 -2.57 20.75
C LYS A 289 -34.92 -4.04 20.64
N PRO A 290 -35.03 -4.76 21.77
CA PRO A 290 -34.76 -4.31 23.14
C PRO A 290 -33.29 -4.47 23.54
N CYS A 291 -32.53 -3.37 23.61
CA CYS A 291 -31.56 -3.19 24.69
C CYS A 291 -31.28 -1.71 24.96
N GLY A 292 -30.80 -1.46 26.17
CA GLY A 292 -30.24 -0.22 26.71
C GLY A 292 -29.57 -0.52 28.06
N GLN A 293 -29.14 -1.77 28.21
CA GLN A 293 -28.83 -2.45 29.47
C GLN A 293 -27.34 -2.31 29.82
N PRO A 294 -26.93 -2.49 31.10
CA PRO A 294 -25.55 -2.30 31.55
C PRO A 294 -24.61 -3.48 31.20
N HIS A 295 -24.54 -3.84 29.92
CA HIS A 295 -23.61 -4.82 29.35
C HIS A 295 -22.92 -4.27 28.09
N THR A 296 -21.78 -4.81 27.70
CA THR A 296 -21.08 -4.36 26.48
C THR A 296 -21.73 -4.92 25.21
N ALA A 297 -21.54 -4.28 24.06
CA ALA A 297 -22.11 -4.77 22.80
C ALA A 297 -21.58 -6.17 22.39
N LEU A 298 -20.43 -6.58 22.93
CA LEU A 298 -19.84 -7.90 22.76
C LEU A 298 -20.59 -8.98 23.55
N GLU A 299 -21.19 -8.62 24.69
CA GLU A 299 -21.90 -9.53 25.60
C GLU A 299 -23.40 -9.60 25.31
N HIS A 300 -23.91 -8.78 24.39
CA HIS A 300 -25.33 -8.69 24.03
C HIS A 300 -25.96 -10.06 23.65
N ALA A 301 -25.21 -10.96 23.01
CA ALA A 301 -25.69 -12.30 22.67
C ALA A 301 -25.76 -13.29 23.85
N ALA A 302 -25.22 -12.92 25.01
CA ALA A 302 -25.22 -13.71 26.25
C ALA A 302 -26.00 -13.04 27.41
N ALA A 303 -26.40 -11.77 27.24
CA ALA A 303 -27.23 -11.06 28.20
C ALA A 303 -28.71 -11.43 28.04
N PRO A 304 -29.50 -11.47 29.14
CA PRO A 304 -30.96 -11.54 29.06
C PRO A 304 -31.53 -10.18 28.63
N HIS A 305 -32.58 -10.21 27.81
CA HIS A 305 -33.35 -9.05 27.33
C HIS A 305 -34.84 -9.25 27.59
#